data_AF-A0A2M9T8V9-F1
#
_entry.id   AF-A0A2M9T8V9-F1
#
_cell.length_a   1.000
_cell.length_b   1.000
_cell.length_c   1.000
_cell.angle_alpha   90.00
_cell.angle_beta   90.00
_cell.angle_gamma   90.00
#
_symmetry.space_group_name_H-M   'P 1'
#
loop_
_entity.id
_entity.type
_entity.pdbx_description
1 polymer ?
#
loop_
_entity_poly.entity_id
_entity_poly.type
_entity_poly.pdbx_seq_one_letter_code
_entity_poly.pdbx_strand_id
1 'polypeptide(L)'
;MGRRRVCNAFDISHSSYYEYRQRRHRVDVERLALKAQVSRLFKKSRSSAGSRSIKKLLSEEGVTIGRFKVRSLMSEMGLVCKQPGPMLTSRRPLSDLILRIILAANLH
;
A
#
# COMPACT_ATOMS: atom_id res chain seq x y z
N MET A 1 31.87 -1.05 -21.80
CA MET A 1 30.94 -1.72 -22.74
C MET A 1 29.77 -0.78 -23.06
N GLY A 2 29.55 -0.43 -24.33
CA GLY A 2 28.48 0.51 -24.72
C GLY A 2 27.09 -0.13 -24.70
N ARG A 3 26.05 0.65 -24.37
CA ARG A 3 24.63 0.22 -24.30
C ARG A 3 24.14 -0.53 -25.55
N ARG A 4 24.67 -0.20 -26.73
CA ARG A 4 24.42 -0.88 -28.02
C ARG A 4 24.91 -2.32 -28.06
N ARG A 5 26.09 -2.59 -27.46
CA ARG A 5 26.65 -3.94 -27.39
C ARG A 5 25.82 -4.84 -26.46
N VAL A 6 25.26 -4.26 -25.40
CA VAL A 6 24.38 -4.97 -24.47
C VAL A 6 23.05 -5.31 -25.16
N CYS A 7 22.41 -4.35 -25.83
CA CYS A 7 21.14 -4.62 -26.54
C CYS A 7 21.32 -5.70 -27.62
N ASN A 8 22.42 -5.64 -28.39
CA ASN A 8 22.73 -6.65 -29.40
C ASN A 8 23.04 -8.04 -28.80
N ALA A 9 23.72 -8.11 -27.65
CA ALA A 9 24.04 -9.39 -27.01
C ALA A 9 22.80 -10.14 -26.49
N PHE A 10 21.73 -9.40 -26.16
CA PHE A 10 20.45 -9.94 -25.69
C PHE A 10 19.36 -9.95 -26.79
N ASP A 11 19.72 -9.61 -28.03
CA ASP A 11 18.80 -9.52 -29.17
C ASP A 11 17.57 -8.60 -28.92
N ILE A 12 17.78 -7.54 -28.14
CA ILE A 12 16.75 -6.55 -27.79
C ILE A 12 16.85 -5.37 -28.76
N SER A 13 15.73 -4.98 -29.36
CA SER A 13 15.71 -3.78 -30.19
C SER A 13 16.03 -2.52 -29.38
N HIS A 14 16.83 -1.64 -29.96
CA HIS A 14 17.21 -0.38 -29.33
C HIS A 14 16.00 0.47 -28.94
N SER A 15 15.00 0.56 -29.81
CA SER A 15 13.76 1.30 -29.55
C SER A 15 13.03 0.75 -28.34
N SER A 16 12.87 -0.58 -28.22
CA SER A 16 12.25 -1.24 -27.07
C SER A 16 12.98 -0.92 -25.76
N TYR A 17 14.32 -0.94 -25.78
CA TYR A 17 15.13 -0.58 -24.61
C TYR A 17 14.89 0.87 -24.17
N TYR A 18 14.89 1.83 -25.10
CA TYR A 18 14.69 3.24 -24.76
C TYR A 18 13.24 3.53 -24.33
N GLU A 19 12.26 2.92 -24.98
CA GLU A 19 10.85 2.95 -24.59
C GLU A 19 10.64 2.43 -23.15
N TYR A 20 11.21 1.27 -22.84
CA TYR A 20 11.20 0.71 -21.50
C TYR A 20 11.84 1.65 -20.49
N ARG A 21 13.00 2.23 -20.81
CA ARG A 21 13.73 3.14 -19.92
C ARG A 21 12.94 4.44 -19.69
N GLN A 22 12.30 4.98 -20.72
CA GLN A 22 11.45 6.17 -20.62
C GLN A 22 10.24 5.91 -19.74
N ARG A 23 9.56 4.76 -19.89
CA ARG A 23 8.45 4.36 -19.00
C ARG A 23 8.90 4.21 -17.55
N ARG A 24 10.08 3.63 -17.31
CA ARG A 24 10.64 3.45 -15.97
C ARG A 24 11.03 4.76 -15.28
N HIS A 25 11.35 5.80 -16.04
CA HIS A 25 11.77 7.09 -15.51
C HIS A 25 10.58 8.02 -15.19
N ARG A 26 9.34 7.62 -15.49
CA ARG A 26 8.16 8.41 -15.17
C ARG A 26 7.77 8.14 -13.71
N VAL A 27 7.73 9.21 -12.91
CA VAL A 27 7.16 9.17 -11.56
C VAL A 27 5.64 9.06 -11.72
N ASP A 28 5.08 7.94 -11.25
CA ASP A 28 3.63 7.74 -11.21
C ASP A 28 3.04 8.52 -10.03
N VAL A 29 2.56 9.72 -10.33
CA VAL A 29 2.01 10.67 -9.35
C VAL A 29 0.78 10.09 -8.65
N GLU A 30 -0.08 9.37 -9.37
CA GLU A 30 -1.28 8.74 -8.80
C GLU A 30 -0.87 7.66 -7.79
N ARG A 31 0.12 6.83 -8.15
CA ARG A 31 0.65 5.82 -7.24
C ARG A 31 1.30 6.44 -6.01
N LEU A 32 1.99 7.57 -6.15
CA LEU A 32 2.59 8.29 -5.03
C LEU A 32 1.52 8.86 -4.08
N ALA A 33 0.45 9.44 -4.62
CA ALA A 33 -0.69 9.93 -3.85
C ALA A 33 -1.36 8.79 -3.06
N LEU A 34 -1.58 7.64 -3.71
CA LEU A 34 -2.11 6.44 -3.06
C LEU A 34 -1.21 5.94 -1.93
N LYS A 35 0.12 5.95 -2.12
CA LYS A 35 1.09 5.60 -1.06
C LYS A 35 0.97 6.54 0.13
N ALA A 36 0.86 7.85 -0.11
CA ALA A 36 0.68 8.85 0.95
C ALA A 36 -0.61 8.62 1.76
N GLN A 37 -1.74 8.36 1.07
CA GLN A 37 -3.01 8.06 1.74
C GLN A 37 -2.95 6.76 2.57
N VAL A 38 -2.41 5.68 2.00
CA VAL A 38 -2.23 4.41 2.72
C VAL A 38 -1.35 4.62 3.96
N SER A 39 -0.25 5.36 3.85
CA SER A 39 0.65 5.66 4.97
C SER A 39 -0.05 6.47 6.06
N ARG A 40 -0.84 7.49 5.69
CA ARG A 40 -1.65 8.27 6.63
C ARG A 40 -2.64 7.40 7.39
N LEU A 41 -3.42 6.57 6.68
CA LEU A 41 -4.39 5.67 7.29
C LEU A 41 -3.73 4.61 8.20
N PHE A 42 -2.57 4.08 7.77
CA PHE A 42 -1.81 3.11 8.55
C PHE A 42 -1.29 3.73 9.86
N LYS A 43 -0.75 4.95 9.82
CA LYS A 43 -0.32 5.69 11.01
C LYS A 43 -1.50 6.02 11.92
N LYS A 44 -2.63 6.46 11.36
CA LYS A 44 -3.88 6.74 12.11
C LYS A 44 -4.36 5.50 12.88
N SER A 45 -4.21 4.32 12.29
CA SER A 45 -4.55 3.04 12.94
C SER A 45 -3.52 2.53 13.96
N ARG A 46 -2.47 3.32 14.27
CA ARG A 46 -1.34 2.92 15.12
C ARG A 46 -0.67 1.62 14.66
N SER A 47 -0.49 1.47 13.34
CA SER A 47 0.11 0.29 12.70
C SER A 47 -0.68 -1.01 12.86
N SER A 48 -1.95 -0.96 13.26
CA SER A 48 -2.80 -2.15 13.39
C SER A 48 -3.52 -2.49 12.08
N ALA A 49 -3.90 -1.51 11.26
CA ALA A 49 -4.74 -1.73 10.09
C ALA A 49 -4.02 -2.51 8.98
N GLY A 50 -4.56 -3.69 8.68
CA GLY A 50 -4.14 -4.51 7.53
C GLY A 50 -4.79 -4.11 6.22
N SER A 51 -4.37 -4.76 5.13
CA SER A 51 -4.84 -4.49 3.77
C SER A 51 -6.37 -4.45 3.61
N ARG A 52 -7.12 -5.28 4.35
CA ARG A 52 -8.60 -5.27 4.34
C ARG A 52 -9.17 -4.01 4.97
N SER A 53 -8.65 -3.61 6.12
CA SER A 53 -9.09 -2.41 6.86
C SER A 53 -8.72 -1.15 6.10
N ILE A 54 -7.50 -1.07 5.56
CA ILE A 54 -7.06 0.05 4.72
C ILE A 54 -7.92 0.17 3.46
N LYS A 55 -8.26 -0.94 2.79
CA LYS A 55 -9.19 -0.91 1.65
C LYS A 55 -10.54 -0.32 2.04
N LYS A 56 -11.08 -0.70 3.21
CA LYS A 56 -12.36 -0.20 3.70
C LYS A 56 -12.29 1.31 3.95
N LEU A 57 -11.28 1.77 4.68
CA LEU A 57 -11.04 3.19 4.95
C LEU A 57 -10.86 4.01 3.67
N LEU A 58 -10.13 3.49 2.67
CA LEU A 58 -10.00 4.16 1.37
C LEU A 58 -11.34 4.22 0.62
N SER A 59 -12.19 3.19 0.75
CA SER A 59 -13.53 3.20 0.15
C SER A 59 -14.43 4.23 0.82
N GLU A 60 -14.32 4.40 2.14
CA GLU A 60 -15.03 5.43 2.92
C GLU A 60 -14.56 6.85 2.54
N GLU A 61 -13.29 7.02 2.16
CA GLU A 61 -12.75 8.28 1.60
C GLU A 61 -13.02 8.45 0.09
N GLY A 62 -13.82 7.58 -0.53
CA GLY A 62 -14.20 7.67 -1.96
C GLY A 62 -13.16 7.12 -2.95
N VAL A 63 -12.08 6.51 -2.48
CA VAL A 63 -11.03 5.92 -3.32
C VAL A 63 -11.36 4.46 -3.64
N THR A 64 -11.70 4.20 -4.91
CA THR A 64 -11.98 2.84 -5.38
C THR A 64 -10.68 2.10 -5.70
N ILE A 65 -10.25 1.23 -4.77
CA ILE A 65 -9.04 0.42 -4.94
C ILE A 65 -9.25 -1.05 -4.56
N GLY A 66 -8.66 -1.94 -5.34
CA GLY A 66 -8.65 -3.37 -5.06
C GLY A 66 -7.72 -3.72 -3.90
N ARG A 67 -8.09 -4.75 -3.12
CA ARG A 67 -7.30 -5.23 -1.98
C ARG A 67 -5.86 -5.62 -2.37
N PHE A 68 -5.68 -6.23 -3.54
CA PHE A 68 -4.35 -6.63 -4.03
C PHE A 68 -3.45 -5.42 -4.30
N LYS A 69 -3.99 -4.34 -4.88
CA LYS A 69 -3.26 -3.08 -5.09
C LYS A 69 -2.86 -2.47 -3.74
N VAL A 70 -3.77 -2.46 -2.74
CA VAL A 70 -3.44 -2.02 -1.37
C VAL A 70 -2.32 -2.85 -0.76
N ARG A 71 -2.37 -4.19 -0.86
CA ARG A 71 -1.33 -5.08 -0.34
C ARG A 71 0.04 -4.81 -0.99
N SER A 72 0.07 -4.64 -2.31
CA SER A 72 1.28 -4.29 -3.06
C SER A 72 1.84 -2.94 -2.60
N LEU A 73 1.00 -1.92 -2.42
CA LEU A 73 1.43 -0.61 -1.92
C LEU A 73 1.99 -0.69 -0.48
N MET A 74 1.34 -1.44 0.40
CA MET A 74 1.84 -1.67 1.76
C MET A 74 3.20 -2.38 1.75
N SER A 75 3.36 -3.40 0.91
CA SER A 75 4.61 -4.14 0.77
C SER A 75 5.75 -3.28 0.22
N GLU A 76 5.47 -2.45 -0.80
CA GLU A 76 6.44 -1.51 -1.37
C GLU A 76 6.93 -0.47 -0.36
N MET A 77 6.10 -0.11 0.60
CA MET A 77 6.44 0.82 1.68
C MET A 77 6.98 0.13 2.93
N GLY A 78 7.09 -1.21 2.94
CA GLY A 78 7.53 -1.97 4.11
C GLY A 78 6.58 -1.88 5.33
N LEU A 79 5.29 -1.61 5.11
CA LEU A 79 4.31 -1.48 6.19
C LEU A 79 3.90 -2.85 6.74
N VAL A 80 4.38 -3.18 7.93
CA VAL A 80 4.05 -4.42 8.65
C VAL A 80 3.06 -4.11 9.78
N CYS A 81 1.92 -4.79 9.75
CA CYS A 81 0.89 -4.64 10.78
C CYS A 81 1.38 -5.23 12.11
N LYS A 82 1.30 -4.44 13.17
CA LYS A 82 1.62 -4.84 14.55
C LYS A 82 0.33 -4.87 15.34
N GLN A 83 -0.32 -6.04 15.34
CA GLN A 83 -1.47 -6.25 16.20
C GLN A 83 -0.96 -6.43 17.65
N PRO A 84 -1.59 -5.80 18.66
CA PRO A 84 -1.28 -6.13 20.03
C PRO A 84 -1.54 -7.63 20.21
N GLY A 85 -0.55 -8.33 20.79
CA GLY A 85 -0.65 -9.77 21.02
C GLY A 85 -1.92 -10.13 21.79
N PRO A 86 -2.40 -11.38 21.66
CA PRO A 86 -3.66 -11.78 22.27
C PRO A 86 -3.61 -11.50 23.78
N MET A 87 -4.39 -10.51 24.24
CA MET A 87 -4.76 -10.40 25.65
C MET A 87 -5.61 -11.62 25.95
N LEU A 88 -5.05 -12.55 26.73
CA LEU A 88 -5.84 -13.61 27.34
C LEU A 88 -6.88 -12.94 28.23
N THR A 89 -8.14 -12.87 27.79
CA THR A 89 -9.34 -13.18 28.58
C THR A 89 -10.63 -12.61 27.98
N SER A 90 -11.66 -13.47 28.09
CA SER A 90 -13.08 -13.17 28.21
C SER A 90 -13.81 -12.59 26.99
N ARG A 91 -14.83 -13.34 26.57
CA ARG A 91 -15.78 -13.06 25.48
C ARG A 91 -16.30 -11.61 25.54
N ARG A 92 -15.85 -10.75 24.64
CA ARG A 92 -16.50 -9.46 24.35
C ARG A 92 -17.01 -9.46 22.91
N PRO A 93 -18.21 -8.93 22.64
CA PRO A 93 -18.81 -9.00 21.32
C PRO A 93 -17.96 -8.23 20.30
N LEU A 94 -17.77 -8.82 19.12
CA LEU A 94 -16.93 -8.30 18.02
C LEU A 94 -17.31 -6.87 17.57
N SER A 95 -18.52 -6.41 17.86
CA SER A 95 -19.00 -5.05 17.62
C SER A 95 -18.21 -3.98 18.40
N ASP A 96 -17.75 -4.31 19.61
CA ASP A 96 -17.10 -3.36 20.53
C ASP A 96 -15.65 -3.04 20.13
N LEU A 97 -14.96 -3.99 19.48
CA LEU A 97 -13.62 -3.79 18.93
C LEU A 97 -13.66 -2.89 17.69
N ILE A 98 -14.67 -3.07 16.82
CA ILE A 98 -14.86 -2.24 15.63
C ILE A 98 -15.19 -0.80 16.07
N LEU A 99 -16.06 -0.62 17.06
CA LEU A 99 -16.36 0.68 17.65
C LEU A 99 -15.12 1.30 18.30
N ARG A 100 -14.28 0.57 19.05
CA ARG A 100 -13.02 1.10 19.61
C ARG A 100 -11.99 1.48 18.55
N ILE A 101 -11.84 0.71 17.47
CA ILE A 101 -10.93 1.06 16.37
C ILE A 101 -11.41 2.34 15.67
N ILE A 102 -12.73 2.50 15.48
CA ILE A 102 -13.32 3.68 14.83
C ILE A 102 -13.37 4.90 15.77
N LEU A 103 -13.70 4.73 17.06
CA LEU A 103 -13.69 5.79 18.08
C LEU A 103 -12.27 6.29 18.37
N ALA A 104 -11.27 5.39 18.45
CA ALA A 104 -9.86 5.79 18.57
C ALA A 104 -9.34 6.49 17.30
N ALA A 105 -10.03 6.37 16.17
CA ALA A 105 -9.75 7.09 14.93
C ALA A 105 -10.53 8.42 14.82
N ASN A 106 -11.37 8.78 15.79
CA ASN A 106 -12.20 10.00 15.79
C ASN A 106 -12.00 10.89 17.04
N LEU A 107 -10.98 10.62 17.86
CA LEU A 107 -10.61 11.49 18.98
C LEU A 107 -9.18 12.02 18.75
N HIS A 108 -9.11 13.28 18.28
CA HIS A 108 -7.98 14.05 17.75
C HIS A 108 -7.35 13.57 16.43
#